data_AF-A0A498I4Y9-F1
#
_entry.id   AF-A0A498I4Y9-F1
#
_cell.length_a   1.000
_cell.length_b   1.000
_cell.length_c   1.000
_cell.angle_alpha   90.00
_cell.angle_beta   90.00
_cell.angle_gamma   90.00
#
_symmetry.space_group_name_H-M   'P 1'
#
loop_
_entity.id
_entity.type
_entity.pdbx_description
1 polymer ?
#
loop_
_entity_poly.entity_id
_entity_poly.type
_entity_poly.pdbx_seq_one_letter_code
_entity_poly.pdbx_strand_id
1 'polypeptide(L)'
;MAAVEETSKFSEEHPMKGGDGPNSYANNSTLQKGTVDAAKELLRKAVAEELDVNVFGFLEYQKRWWTKNSPAWNKGRIHYSNSTDEVVRAYEAQHAEDMECFLNARAQEIADGGMMVLVIPGRSNTLPHSDMARKGLVSEEKVDTFNIPVYAMTPQELEADVERNKHFSLKKLETIPHTPVPPTVSPIQLVVSHMRAGFEGIVKQQFGEEILDDLFDLYLKKLEEQPSIIASGTETAIIFLAVLKRM
;
A
#
# COMPACT_ATOMS: atom_id res chain seq x y z
N MET A 1 18.27 43.59 -2.17
CA MET A 1 18.64 42.21 -1.79
C MET A 1 18.04 41.92 -0.43
N ALA A 2 17.07 41.02 -0.37
CA ALA A 2 16.67 40.33 0.85
C ALA A 2 16.15 38.97 0.39
N ALA A 3 16.90 37.92 0.74
CA ALA A 3 16.50 36.54 0.51
C ALA A 3 15.40 36.19 1.52
N VAL A 4 14.29 35.65 1.04
CA VAL A 4 13.28 35.02 1.89
C VAL A 4 13.63 33.53 1.90
N GLU A 5 14.05 33.03 3.05
CA GLU A 5 14.16 31.61 3.32
C GLU A 5 12.75 31.00 3.27
N GLU A 6 12.47 30.20 2.24
CA GLU A 6 11.36 29.24 2.27
C GLU A 6 11.71 28.16 3.28
N THR A 7 11.16 28.28 4.49
CA THR A 7 11.13 27.19 5.45
C THR A 7 10.26 26.08 4.89
N SER A 8 10.91 25.03 4.38
CA SER A 8 10.34 23.72 4.12
C SER A 8 9.56 23.24 5.35
N LYS A 9 8.22 23.28 5.26
CA LYS A 9 7.36 22.55 6.19
C LYS A 9 7.50 21.07 5.86
N PHE A 10 8.40 20.38 6.56
CA PHE A 10 8.37 18.93 6.63
C PHE A 10 7.01 18.50 7.22
N SER A 11 6.31 17.60 6.54
CA SER A 11 5.09 16.95 7.00
C SER A 11 5.35 16.21 8.32
N GLU A 12 4.36 16.20 9.21
CA GLU A 12 4.40 15.34 10.39
C GLU A 12 4.29 13.87 9.95
N GLU A 13 5.32 13.08 10.26
CA GLU A 13 5.28 11.63 10.09
C GLU A 13 4.12 11.06 10.92
N HIS A 14 3.21 10.35 10.26
CA HIS A 14 2.06 9.71 10.89
C HIS A 14 2.21 8.18 10.85
N PRO A 15 3.02 7.61 11.76
CA PRO A 15 3.26 6.18 11.75
C PRO A 15 1.95 5.42 12.01
N MET A 16 1.80 4.31 11.32
CA MET A 16 0.81 3.28 11.61
C MET A 16 0.78 2.98 13.12
N LYS A 17 -0.40 2.68 13.71
CA LYS A 17 -0.48 2.34 15.14
C LYS A 17 0.26 1.03 15.42
N GLY A 18 1.56 1.13 15.68
CA GLY A 18 2.44 0.00 15.99
C GLY A 18 2.34 -0.51 17.42
N GLY A 19 1.53 0.13 18.28
CA GLY A 19 1.44 -0.15 19.72
C GLY A 19 0.66 -1.42 20.10
N ASP A 20 0.38 -1.58 21.40
CA ASP A 20 -0.28 -2.78 21.98
C ASP A 20 -1.81 -2.64 22.11
N GLY A 21 -2.40 -1.58 21.55
CA GLY A 21 -3.84 -1.34 21.63
C GLY A 21 -4.67 -2.41 20.91
N PRO A 22 -5.96 -2.57 21.26
CA PRO A 22 -6.80 -3.64 20.71
C PRO A 22 -6.97 -3.58 19.19
N ASN A 23 -6.82 -2.41 18.58
CA ASN A 23 -6.92 -2.19 17.12
C ASN A 23 -5.56 -1.96 16.44
N SER A 24 -4.45 -2.30 17.11
CA SER A 24 -3.13 -2.04 16.57
C SER A 24 -2.74 -3.00 15.47
N TYR A 25 -1.74 -2.59 14.69
CA TYR A 25 -1.13 -3.43 13.66
C TYR A 25 -0.57 -4.72 14.28
N ALA A 26 0.14 -4.63 15.41
CA ALA A 26 0.73 -5.80 16.07
C ALA A 26 -0.29 -6.88 16.46
N ASN A 27 -1.50 -6.48 16.86
CA ASN A 27 -2.55 -7.39 17.31
C ASN A 27 -3.46 -7.90 16.18
N ASN A 28 -3.60 -7.15 15.08
CA ASN A 28 -4.62 -7.42 14.06
C ASN A 28 -4.08 -7.74 12.66
N SER A 29 -2.77 -7.63 12.45
CA SER A 29 -2.11 -7.81 11.16
C SER A 29 -1.59 -9.24 10.95
N THR A 30 -2.41 -10.26 11.26
CA THR A 30 -1.96 -11.67 11.15
C THR A 30 -1.63 -12.07 9.71
N LEU A 31 -2.28 -11.44 8.72
CA LEU A 31 -1.95 -11.60 7.30
C LEU A 31 -0.50 -11.18 7.01
N GLN A 32 -0.12 -9.95 7.37
CA GLN A 32 1.26 -9.49 7.13
C GLN A 32 2.27 -10.22 8.01
N LYS A 33 1.89 -10.67 9.21
CA LYS A 33 2.76 -11.55 10.00
C LYS A 33 3.07 -12.85 9.25
N GLY A 34 2.04 -13.50 8.69
CA GLY A 34 2.22 -14.67 7.82
C GLY A 34 3.05 -14.37 6.58
N THR A 35 2.83 -13.22 5.94
CA THR A 35 3.64 -12.74 4.82
C THR A 35 5.10 -12.54 5.21
N VAL A 36 5.37 -11.89 6.34
CA VAL A 36 6.74 -11.64 6.83
C VAL A 36 7.43 -12.96 7.15
N ASP A 37 6.72 -13.92 7.72
CA ASP A 37 7.29 -15.24 8.02
C ASP A 37 7.56 -16.04 6.73
N ALA A 38 6.67 -15.99 5.74
CA ALA A 38 6.91 -16.58 4.42
C ALA A 38 8.06 -15.87 3.67
N ALA A 39 8.11 -14.54 3.75
CA ALA A 39 9.19 -13.73 3.20
C ALA A 39 10.52 -14.06 3.88
N LYS A 40 10.55 -14.28 5.19
CA LYS A 40 11.76 -14.73 5.91
C LYS A 40 12.24 -16.08 5.42
N GLU A 41 11.36 -17.02 5.09
CA GLU A 41 11.77 -18.31 4.51
C GLU A 41 12.35 -18.14 3.11
N LEU A 42 11.73 -17.30 2.27
CA LEU A 42 12.28 -16.96 0.95
C LEU A 42 13.61 -16.19 1.06
N LEU A 43 13.72 -15.30 2.04
CA LEU A 43 14.90 -14.55 2.38
C LEU A 43 16.00 -15.50 2.83
N ARG A 44 15.74 -16.44 3.75
CA ARG A 44 16.72 -17.45 4.19
C ARG A 44 17.26 -18.26 3.03
N LYS A 45 16.39 -18.64 2.08
CA LYS A 45 16.81 -19.32 0.84
C LYS A 45 17.69 -18.42 -0.04
N ALA A 46 17.36 -17.14 -0.17
CA ALA A 46 18.15 -16.18 -0.95
C ALA A 46 19.48 -15.79 -0.26
N VAL A 47 19.49 -15.67 1.06
CA VAL A 47 20.63 -15.31 1.93
C VAL A 47 21.63 -16.46 2.03
N ALA A 48 21.16 -17.71 1.98
CA ALA A 48 22.03 -18.88 1.88
C ALA A 48 22.90 -18.88 0.60
N GLU A 49 22.58 -18.01 -0.37
CA GLU A 49 23.34 -17.81 -1.59
C GLU A 49 24.13 -16.47 -1.61
N GLU A 50 23.64 -15.34 -1.08
CA GLU A 50 24.35 -14.03 -1.14
C GLU A 50 24.04 -12.98 -0.02
N LEU A 51 24.47 -13.18 1.24
CA LEU A 51 24.66 -12.11 2.29
C LEU A 51 23.46 -11.55 3.11
N ASP A 52 23.85 -10.83 4.18
CA ASP A 52 23.17 -10.33 5.40
C ASP A 52 22.29 -9.07 5.20
N VAL A 53 21.15 -8.95 5.91
CA VAL A 53 20.07 -7.98 5.57
C VAL A 53 19.57 -7.16 6.77
N ASN A 54 19.46 -5.84 6.60
CA ASN A 54 18.70 -4.93 7.46
C ASN A 54 17.41 -4.45 6.76
N VAL A 55 16.33 -4.27 7.52
CA VAL A 55 14.98 -3.91 7.05
C VAL A 55 14.67 -2.45 7.39
N PHE A 56 14.24 -1.63 6.43
CA PHE A 56 13.81 -0.23 6.64
C PHE A 56 12.46 0.08 5.95
N GLY A 57 11.68 0.97 6.58
CA GLY A 57 10.27 1.26 6.29
C GLY A 57 10.00 2.32 5.20
N PHE A 58 8.70 2.47 4.90
CA PHE A 58 8.09 3.19 3.77
C PHE A 58 8.13 4.74 3.87
N LEU A 59 8.17 5.41 2.71
CA LEU A 59 8.24 6.88 2.54
C LEU A 59 6.85 7.57 2.50
N GLU A 60 6.85 8.88 2.79
CA GLU A 60 5.67 9.76 2.80
C GLU A 60 5.13 10.13 1.40
N TYR A 61 3.81 10.39 1.34
CA TYR A 61 3.02 10.58 0.11
C TYR A 61 2.72 12.06 -0.17
N GLN A 62 3.01 12.56 -1.38
CA GLN A 62 2.64 13.92 -1.80
C GLN A 62 1.29 13.97 -2.56
N LYS A 63 0.38 14.86 -2.13
CA LYS A 63 -1.00 15.01 -2.64
C LYS A 63 -1.09 15.98 -3.83
N ARG A 64 -0.49 15.69 -4.98
CA ARG A 64 -0.36 16.70 -6.06
C ARG A 64 -1.56 16.83 -7.02
N TRP A 65 -2.45 15.83 -7.14
CA TRP A 65 -3.37 15.75 -8.31
C TRP A 65 -4.88 15.87 -8.02
N TRP A 66 -5.31 16.02 -6.76
CA TRP A 66 -6.72 15.85 -6.35
C TRP A 66 -7.54 17.15 -6.27
N THR A 67 -7.51 18.00 -7.30
CA THR A 67 -8.28 19.26 -7.28
C THR A 67 -9.62 19.13 -8.01
N LYS A 68 -10.67 19.82 -7.54
CA LYS A 68 -12.05 19.77 -8.09
C LYS A 68 -12.16 20.09 -9.61
N ASN A 69 -11.16 20.75 -10.17
CA ASN A 69 -11.10 21.12 -11.60
C ASN A 69 -10.21 20.18 -12.44
N SER A 70 -9.61 19.17 -11.83
CA SER A 70 -8.77 18.18 -12.50
C SER A 70 -9.62 17.14 -13.23
N PRO A 71 -9.24 16.71 -14.44
CA PRO A 71 -9.80 15.52 -15.08
C PRO A 71 -9.68 14.25 -14.21
N ALA A 72 -8.71 14.21 -13.29
CA ALA A 72 -8.50 13.13 -12.33
C ALA A 72 -9.27 13.33 -11.00
N TRP A 73 -10.33 14.15 -10.98
CA TRP A 73 -11.16 14.34 -9.79
C TRP A 73 -12.01 13.10 -9.50
N ASN A 74 -11.72 12.42 -8.38
CA ASN A 74 -12.33 11.14 -8.04
C ASN A 74 -13.69 11.26 -7.32
N LYS A 75 -14.69 11.84 -7.99
CA LYS A 75 -15.99 12.13 -7.36
C LYS A 75 -16.71 10.87 -6.86
N GLY A 76 -17.16 10.92 -5.61
CA GLY A 76 -17.97 9.89 -4.94
C GLY A 76 -17.21 8.62 -4.58
N ARG A 77 -15.88 8.65 -4.64
CA ARG A 77 -14.98 7.51 -4.45
C ARG A 77 -13.75 7.97 -3.67
N ILE A 78 -13.07 6.98 -3.09
CA ILE A 78 -11.89 7.20 -2.25
C ILE A 78 -10.67 6.43 -2.75
N HIS A 79 -10.75 5.78 -3.91
CA HIS A 79 -9.66 4.98 -4.49
C HIS A 79 -9.86 4.89 -6.00
N TYR A 80 -8.80 4.59 -6.76
CA TYR A 80 -8.89 4.51 -8.23
C TYR A 80 -9.64 3.28 -8.75
N SER A 81 -9.87 2.26 -7.92
CA SER A 81 -10.72 1.13 -8.28
C SER A 81 -12.08 1.65 -8.80
N ASN A 82 -12.39 1.34 -10.06
CA ASN A 82 -13.65 1.75 -10.75
C ASN A 82 -13.86 3.21 -10.90
N SER A 83 -12.74 3.91 -10.94
CA SER A 83 -12.68 5.29 -11.34
C SER A 83 -12.45 5.39 -12.84
N THR A 84 -12.43 6.61 -13.35
CA THR A 84 -12.14 6.83 -14.77
C THR A 84 -10.66 6.59 -15.05
N ASP A 85 -10.33 6.37 -16.32
CA ASP A 85 -8.94 6.17 -16.75
C ASP A 85 -8.05 7.35 -16.35
N GLU A 86 -8.58 8.57 -16.25
CA GLU A 86 -7.84 9.75 -15.77
C GLU A 86 -7.39 9.59 -14.32
N VAL A 87 -8.26 9.05 -13.45
CA VAL A 87 -7.93 8.81 -12.04
C VAL A 87 -6.90 7.70 -11.94
N VAL A 88 -7.08 6.62 -12.70
CA VAL A 88 -6.12 5.50 -12.74
C VAL A 88 -4.74 5.99 -13.17
N ARG A 89 -4.65 6.74 -14.28
CA ARG A 89 -3.39 7.32 -14.77
C ARG A 89 -2.74 8.28 -13.76
N ALA A 90 -3.53 9.00 -12.97
CA ALA A 90 -2.99 9.89 -11.94
C ALA A 90 -2.34 9.09 -10.79
N TYR A 91 -2.96 7.99 -10.36
CA TYR A 91 -2.36 7.08 -9.39
C TYR A 91 -1.09 6.41 -9.93
N GLU A 92 -1.12 5.94 -11.18
CA GLU A 92 0.02 5.33 -11.85
C GLU A 92 1.21 6.31 -11.96
N ALA A 93 0.94 7.55 -12.38
CA ALA A 93 1.96 8.59 -12.51
C ALA A 93 2.60 8.95 -11.16
N GLN A 94 1.78 9.12 -10.11
CA GLN A 94 2.29 9.41 -8.77
C GLN A 94 3.15 8.24 -8.25
N HIS A 95 2.67 7.01 -8.40
CA HIS A 95 3.42 5.83 -7.95
C HIS A 95 4.76 5.70 -8.68
N ALA A 96 4.81 5.95 -9.99
CA ALA A 96 6.07 5.90 -10.75
C ALA A 96 7.08 6.95 -10.26
N GLU A 97 6.62 8.18 -9.98
CA GLU A 97 7.47 9.25 -9.43
C GLU A 97 7.98 8.89 -8.02
N ASP A 98 7.09 8.36 -7.17
CA ASP A 98 7.43 7.96 -5.80
C ASP A 98 8.45 6.80 -5.79
N MET A 99 8.27 5.79 -6.65
CA MET A 99 9.19 4.67 -6.79
C MET A 99 10.55 5.07 -7.36
N GLU A 100 10.58 5.98 -8.34
CA GLU A 100 11.83 6.54 -8.86
C GLU A 100 12.59 7.30 -7.76
N CYS A 101 11.88 8.15 -6.99
CA CYS A 101 12.47 8.85 -5.85
C CYS A 101 13.00 7.88 -4.79
N PHE A 102 12.23 6.86 -4.44
CA PHE A 102 12.63 5.83 -3.50
C PHE A 102 13.91 5.12 -3.94
N LEU A 103 13.95 4.60 -5.17
CA LEU A 103 15.12 3.90 -5.70
C LEU A 103 16.35 4.83 -5.74
N ASN A 104 16.18 6.07 -6.19
CA ASN A 104 17.27 7.05 -6.21
C ASN A 104 17.82 7.36 -4.81
N ALA A 105 16.95 7.52 -3.80
CA ALA A 105 17.40 7.73 -2.42
C ALA A 105 18.15 6.50 -1.90
N ARG A 106 17.61 5.29 -2.09
CA ARG A 106 18.26 4.04 -1.67
C ARG A 106 19.60 3.81 -2.37
N ALA A 107 19.74 4.25 -3.62
CA ALA A 107 21.01 4.16 -4.35
C ALA A 107 22.14 4.99 -3.72
N GLN A 108 21.81 6.09 -3.04
CA GLN A 108 22.78 6.94 -2.35
C GLN A 108 23.19 6.39 -0.99
N GLU A 109 22.30 5.65 -0.34
CA GLU A 109 22.49 5.14 1.02
C GLU A 109 23.11 3.74 1.06
N ILE A 110 22.82 2.90 0.07
CA ILE A 110 23.28 1.52 0.00
C ILE A 110 24.64 1.48 -0.71
N ALA A 111 25.63 0.87 -0.06
CA ALA A 111 26.97 0.68 -0.63
C ALA A 111 26.95 -0.22 -1.89
N ASP A 112 27.95 -0.06 -2.76
CA ASP A 112 28.10 -0.88 -3.96
C ASP A 112 28.15 -2.37 -3.61
N GLY A 113 27.40 -3.19 -4.36
CA GLY A 113 27.21 -4.61 -4.07
C GLY A 113 26.23 -4.92 -2.92
N GLY A 114 25.75 -3.90 -2.20
CA GLY A 114 24.74 -4.03 -1.14
C GLY A 114 23.38 -4.50 -1.67
N MET A 115 22.62 -5.17 -0.80
CA MET A 115 21.36 -5.82 -1.15
C MET A 115 20.18 -5.10 -0.49
N MET A 116 19.06 -5.01 -1.22
CA MET A 116 17.80 -4.50 -0.71
C MET A 116 16.71 -5.53 -1.00
N VAL A 117 15.88 -5.81 0.00
CA VAL A 117 14.74 -6.72 -0.14
C VAL A 117 13.45 -5.94 0.08
N LEU A 118 12.58 -5.99 -0.91
CA LEU A 118 11.26 -5.37 -0.88
C LEU A 118 10.19 -6.46 -0.78
N VAL A 119 9.20 -6.25 0.08
CA VAL A 119 8.00 -7.09 0.17
C VAL A 119 6.80 -6.16 -0.08
N ILE A 120 6.17 -6.32 -1.23
CA ILE A 120 5.25 -5.34 -1.78
C ILE A 120 3.87 -5.97 -1.96
N PRO A 121 2.82 -5.44 -1.31
CA PRO A 121 1.45 -5.75 -1.70
C PRO A 121 1.15 -5.11 -3.05
N GLY A 122 0.57 -5.87 -3.96
CA GLY A 122 0.35 -5.45 -5.32
C GLY A 122 -0.76 -6.25 -6.01
N ARG A 123 -0.75 -6.25 -7.33
CA ARG A 123 -1.73 -6.97 -8.16
C ARG A 123 -1.02 -7.89 -9.16
N SER A 124 -1.73 -8.92 -9.62
CA SER A 124 -1.26 -9.77 -10.72
C SER A 124 -1.17 -8.96 -12.03
N ASN A 125 -0.20 -9.32 -12.87
CA ASN A 125 -0.04 -8.77 -14.22
C ASN A 125 -1.28 -8.98 -15.12
N THR A 126 -2.08 -10.02 -14.83
CA THR A 126 -3.20 -10.46 -15.66
C THR A 126 -4.53 -9.79 -15.32
N LEU A 127 -4.58 -9.01 -14.24
CA LEU A 127 -5.85 -8.50 -13.72
C LEU A 127 -5.99 -6.99 -13.98
N PRO A 128 -7.14 -6.55 -14.54
CA PRO A 128 -7.46 -5.13 -14.64
C PRO A 128 -7.72 -4.55 -13.24
N HIS A 129 -7.63 -3.23 -13.12
CA HIS A 129 -7.99 -2.50 -11.92
C HIS A 129 -9.49 -2.79 -11.58
N SER A 130 -9.75 -3.50 -10.46
CA SER A 130 -10.98 -4.30 -10.24
C SER A 130 -12.30 -3.51 -10.08
N ASP A 131 -13.44 -4.19 -10.40
CA ASP A 131 -14.85 -3.72 -10.55
C ASP A 131 -15.80 -3.92 -9.37
N MET A 132 -16.20 -2.83 -8.69
CA MET A 132 -16.95 -2.75 -7.43
C MET A 132 -17.59 -1.35 -7.21
N ALA A 133 -18.92 -1.31 -7.05
CA ALA A 133 -19.76 -0.10 -6.95
C ALA A 133 -20.51 0.10 -5.59
N ARG A 134 -21.08 1.30 -5.44
CA ARG A 134 -21.31 2.14 -4.23
C ARG A 134 -22.54 1.83 -3.34
N LYS A 135 -22.47 2.20 -2.03
CA LYS A 135 -23.55 2.76 -1.16
C LYS A 135 -22.95 3.55 0.02
N GLY A 136 -23.48 4.73 0.39
CA GLY A 136 -22.83 5.70 1.29
C GLY A 136 -23.41 5.83 2.71
N LEU A 137 -22.56 6.24 3.66
CA LEU A 137 -22.89 6.69 5.03
C LEU A 137 -22.22 8.02 5.42
N VAL A 138 -21.36 8.59 4.56
CA VAL A 138 -20.49 9.75 4.88
C VAL A 138 -20.87 10.93 3.98
N SER A 139 -20.66 12.16 4.46
CA SER A 139 -20.96 13.38 3.67
C SER A 139 -20.24 13.34 2.32
N GLU A 140 -21.00 13.49 1.22
CA GLU A 140 -20.47 13.39 -0.14
C GLU A 140 -19.30 14.37 -0.38
N GLU A 141 -19.37 15.58 0.19
CA GLU A 141 -18.31 16.59 0.02
C GLU A 141 -16.95 16.16 0.60
N LYS A 142 -16.90 15.62 1.83
CA LYS A 142 -15.65 15.15 2.43
C LYS A 142 -15.10 13.90 1.72
N VAL A 143 -16.00 13.02 1.26
CA VAL A 143 -15.64 11.83 0.47
C VAL A 143 -14.99 12.24 -0.84
N ASP A 144 -15.57 13.20 -1.56
CA ASP A 144 -15.03 13.65 -2.85
C ASP A 144 -13.60 14.21 -2.73
N THR A 145 -13.25 14.80 -1.58
CA THR A 145 -11.90 15.36 -1.32
C THR A 145 -10.87 14.37 -0.81
N PHE A 146 -11.24 13.12 -0.55
CA PHE A 146 -10.38 12.13 0.08
C PHE A 146 -10.07 10.97 -0.85
N ASN A 147 -8.79 10.61 -0.96
CA ASN A 147 -8.32 9.45 -1.71
C ASN A 147 -7.33 8.67 -0.83
N ILE A 148 -7.48 7.35 -0.81
CA ILE A 148 -6.57 6.40 -0.17
C ILE A 148 -5.28 6.38 -1.00
N PRO A 149 -4.11 6.67 -0.40
CA PRO A 149 -2.84 6.81 -1.10
C PRO A 149 -2.16 5.46 -1.31
N VAL A 150 -2.89 4.50 -1.89
CA VAL A 150 -2.37 3.17 -2.18
C VAL A 150 -2.52 2.91 -3.66
N TYR A 151 -1.43 2.54 -4.32
CA TYR A 151 -1.45 1.99 -5.68
C TYR A 151 -1.00 0.53 -5.61
N ALA A 152 -1.80 -0.37 -6.17
CA ALA A 152 -1.43 -1.78 -6.27
C ALA A 152 -0.57 -1.99 -7.51
N MET A 153 0.74 -1.89 -7.34
CA MET A 153 1.68 -2.14 -8.44
C MET A 153 1.77 -3.62 -8.81
N THR A 154 2.19 -3.88 -10.03
CA THR A 154 2.50 -5.21 -10.56
C THR A 154 3.99 -5.52 -10.42
N PRO A 155 4.37 -6.81 -10.35
CA PRO A 155 5.76 -7.22 -10.46
C PRO A 155 6.45 -6.67 -11.72
N GLN A 156 5.74 -6.59 -12.85
CA GLN A 156 6.28 -6.05 -14.11
C GLN A 156 6.55 -4.54 -14.06
N GLU A 157 5.67 -3.77 -13.40
CA GLU A 157 5.93 -2.34 -13.17
C GLU A 157 7.20 -2.14 -12.33
N LEU A 158 7.42 -2.97 -11.29
CA LEU A 158 8.66 -2.90 -10.50
C LEU A 158 9.89 -3.20 -11.35
N GLU A 159 9.82 -4.27 -12.15
CA GLU A 159 10.91 -4.67 -13.04
C GLU A 159 11.28 -3.52 -13.99
N ALA A 160 10.29 -2.91 -14.64
CA ALA A 160 10.49 -1.77 -15.54
C ALA A 160 11.08 -0.55 -14.82
N ASP A 161 10.66 -0.25 -13.59
CA ASP A 161 11.19 0.86 -12.80
C ASP A 161 12.66 0.63 -12.40
N VAL A 162 13.02 -0.59 -12.01
CA VAL A 162 14.39 -0.97 -11.68
C VAL A 162 15.30 -0.90 -12.92
N GLU A 163 14.85 -1.43 -14.06
CA GLU A 163 15.58 -1.37 -15.33
C GLU A 163 15.85 0.07 -15.78
N ARG A 164 14.86 0.95 -15.58
CA ARG A 164 14.95 2.38 -15.91
C ARG A 164 15.91 3.13 -14.97
N ASN A 165 15.90 2.80 -13.69
CA ASN A 165 16.66 3.50 -12.65
C ASN A 165 18.18 3.25 -12.77
N LYS A 166 18.61 2.08 -13.25
CA LYS A 166 20.03 1.72 -13.49
C LYS A 166 20.97 1.79 -12.29
N HIS A 167 20.50 2.06 -11.07
CA HIS A 167 21.33 1.93 -9.86
C HIS A 167 21.29 0.54 -9.23
N PHE A 168 20.28 -0.26 -9.58
CA PHE A 168 20.09 -1.60 -9.05
C PHE A 168 19.95 -2.62 -10.18
N SER A 169 20.33 -3.86 -9.88
CA SER A 169 19.97 -5.03 -10.67
C SER A 169 18.95 -5.88 -9.91
N LEU A 170 17.89 -6.29 -10.60
CA LEU A 170 16.90 -7.22 -10.07
C LEU A 170 17.52 -8.62 -10.02
N LYS A 171 17.66 -9.19 -8.82
CA LYS A 171 18.19 -10.54 -8.61
C LYS A 171 17.11 -11.59 -8.49
N LYS A 172 15.98 -11.20 -7.90
CA LYS A 172 14.87 -12.11 -7.65
C LYS A 172 13.56 -11.34 -7.62
N LEU A 173 12.53 -11.92 -8.21
CA LEU A 173 11.16 -11.40 -8.19
C LEU A 173 10.21 -12.60 -8.07
N GLU A 174 9.56 -12.76 -6.92
CA GLU A 174 8.70 -13.92 -6.64
C GLU A 174 7.41 -13.50 -5.94
N THR A 175 6.27 -14.06 -6.40
CA THR A 175 5.01 -13.93 -5.68
C THR A 175 5.03 -14.82 -4.44
N ILE A 176 4.73 -14.24 -3.28
CA ILE A 176 4.62 -14.96 -2.02
C ILE A 176 3.29 -15.73 -2.01
N PRO A 177 3.30 -17.04 -1.72
CA PRO A 177 2.07 -17.81 -1.59
C PRO A 177 1.16 -17.24 -0.50
N HIS A 178 -0.14 -17.18 -0.77
CA HIS A 178 -1.12 -16.80 0.26
C HIS A 178 -1.04 -17.74 1.45
N THR A 179 -0.86 -17.17 2.64
CA THR A 179 -0.90 -17.94 3.88
C THR A 179 -2.36 -18.32 4.17
N PRO A 180 -2.69 -19.61 4.37
CA PRO A 180 -4.04 -20.02 4.70
C PRO A 180 -4.49 -19.36 6.01
N VAL A 181 -5.68 -18.76 6.01
CA VAL A 181 -6.29 -18.24 7.24
C VAL A 181 -6.60 -19.43 8.15
N PRO A 182 -6.20 -19.41 9.44
CA PRO A 182 -6.57 -20.48 10.36
C PRO A 182 -8.09 -20.65 10.41
N PRO A 183 -8.62 -21.89 10.43
CA PRO A 183 -10.06 -22.15 10.38
C PRO A 183 -10.83 -21.58 11.58
N THR A 184 -10.12 -21.18 12.64
CA THR A 184 -10.67 -20.56 13.85
C THR A 184 -10.96 -19.06 13.70
N VAL A 185 -10.55 -18.43 12.59
CA VAL A 185 -10.69 -16.98 12.37
C VAL A 185 -11.62 -16.73 11.18
N SER A 186 -12.64 -15.89 11.37
CA SER A 186 -13.50 -15.44 10.28
C SER A 186 -12.65 -14.64 9.27
N PRO A 187 -12.59 -15.05 7.99
CA PRO A 187 -11.86 -14.30 6.95
C PRO A 187 -12.37 -12.87 6.80
N ILE A 188 -13.67 -12.66 7.03
CA ILE A 188 -14.32 -11.34 6.96
C ILE A 188 -13.79 -10.44 8.07
N GLN A 189 -13.82 -10.92 9.31
CA GLN A 189 -13.32 -10.18 10.46
C GLN A 189 -11.84 -9.86 10.31
N LEU A 190 -11.07 -10.81 9.78
CA LEU A 190 -9.65 -10.61 9.51
C LEU A 190 -9.41 -9.45 8.53
N VAL A 191 -10.15 -9.40 7.42
CA VAL A 191 -10.07 -8.32 6.44
C VAL A 191 -10.45 -6.97 7.06
N VAL A 192 -11.54 -6.92 7.82
CA VAL A 192 -12.00 -5.69 8.49
C VAL A 192 -10.93 -5.17 9.47
N SER A 193 -10.43 -6.04 10.36
CA SER A 193 -9.43 -5.66 11.35
C SER A 193 -8.12 -5.22 10.71
N HIS A 194 -7.70 -5.88 9.63
CA HIS A 194 -6.53 -5.50 8.85
C HIS A 194 -6.70 -4.11 8.22
N MET A 195 -7.82 -3.87 7.53
CA MET A 195 -8.11 -2.57 6.90
C MET A 195 -8.23 -1.46 7.94
N ARG A 196 -8.82 -1.74 9.11
CA ARG A 196 -8.89 -0.81 10.23
C ARG A 196 -7.50 -0.45 10.75
N ALA A 197 -6.68 -1.44 11.07
CA ALA A 197 -5.31 -1.21 11.49
C ALA A 197 -4.50 -0.42 10.44
N GLY A 198 -4.79 -0.68 9.15
CA GLY A 198 -4.21 -0.05 7.95
C GLY A 198 -4.54 1.43 7.75
N PHE A 199 -5.81 1.79 7.89
CA PHE A 199 -6.32 3.07 7.40
C PHE A 199 -6.98 3.95 8.47
N GLU A 200 -7.19 3.46 9.70
CA GLU A 200 -7.81 4.23 10.78
C GLU A 200 -7.12 5.59 10.99
N GLY A 201 -5.78 5.64 10.91
CA GLY A 201 -5.02 6.89 11.08
C GLY A 201 -5.40 7.96 10.07
N ILE A 202 -5.43 7.63 8.78
CA ILE A 202 -5.76 8.58 7.71
C ILE A 202 -7.25 8.92 7.68
N VAL A 203 -8.12 7.97 8.04
CA VAL A 203 -9.56 8.21 8.14
C VAL A 203 -9.86 9.14 9.31
N LYS A 204 -9.24 8.91 10.48
CA LYS A 204 -9.37 9.78 11.65
C LYS A 204 -8.97 11.21 11.34
N GLN A 205 -7.86 11.41 10.64
CA GLN A 205 -7.37 12.73 10.26
C GLN A 205 -8.39 13.48 9.37
N GLN A 206 -9.00 12.78 8.42
CA GLN A 206 -9.90 13.41 7.43
C GLN A 206 -11.32 13.61 7.97
N PHE A 207 -11.85 12.63 8.71
CA PHE A 207 -13.27 12.55 9.01
C PHE A 207 -13.60 12.70 10.50
N GLY A 208 -12.61 12.62 11.38
CA GLY A 208 -12.79 12.61 12.83
C GLY A 208 -12.72 11.19 13.42
N GLU A 209 -12.46 11.12 14.73
CA GLU A 209 -12.39 9.86 15.49
C GLU A 209 -13.77 9.26 15.75
N GLU A 210 -14.77 10.13 15.87
CA GLU A 210 -16.15 9.79 16.21
C GLU A 210 -16.83 8.88 15.18
N ILE A 211 -16.32 8.82 13.94
CA ILE A 211 -16.92 8.00 12.88
C ILE A 211 -16.31 6.60 12.76
N LEU A 212 -15.20 6.33 13.45
CA LEU A 212 -14.37 5.16 13.16
C LEU A 212 -15.09 3.84 13.45
N ASP A 213 -15.72 3.73 14.63
CA ASP A 213 -16.41 2.50 15.02
C ASP A 213 -17.59 2.22 14.08
N ASP A 214 -18.48 3.21 13.88
CA ASP A 214 -19.62 3.09 12.97
C ASP A 214 -19.20 2.75 11.53
N LEU A 215 -18.09 3.34 11.04
CA LEU A 215 -17.57 3.08 9.70
C LEU A 215 -17.13 1.62 9.53
N PHE A 216 -16.33 1.11 10.48
CA PHE A 216 -15.79 -0.25 10.38
C PHE A 216 -16.85 -1.31 10.69
N ASP A 217 -17.84 -1.00 11.54
CA ASP A 217 -19.01 -1.86 11.75
C ASP A 217 -19.89 -1.95 10.50
N LEU A 218 -20.10 -0.84 9.78
CA LEU A 218 -20.77 -0.89 8.48
C LEU A 218 -19.94 -1.69 7.48
N TYR A 219 -18.63 -1.47 7.42
CA TYR A 219 -17.75 -2.17 6.49
C TYR A 219 -17.83 -3.69 6.69
N LEU A 220 -17.79 -4.13 7.95
CA LEU A 220 -18.03 -5.52 8.32
C LEU A 220 -19.37 -6.03 7.79
N LYS A 221 -20.46 -5.35 8.14
CA LYS A 221 -21.82 -5.75 7.72
C LYS A 221 -21.95 -5.87 6.20
N LYS A 222 -21.34 -4.96 5.45
CA LYS A 222 -21.35 -5.00 3.98
C LYS A 222 -20.61 -6.21 3.42
N LEU A 223 -19.47 -6.56 3.99
CA LEU A 223 -18.72 -7.75 3.56
C LEU A 223 -19.49 -9.03 3.90
N GLU A 224 -20.20 -9.07 5.03
CA GLU A 224 -21.08 -10.18 5.39
C GLU A 224 -22.27 -10.31 4.43
N GLU A 225 -22.87 -9.19 4.01
CA GLU A 225 -23.97 -9.15 3.04
C GLU A 225 -23.51 -9.50 1.61
N GLN A 226 -22.22 -9.33 1.30
CA GLN A 226 -21.65 -9.57 -0.03
C GLN A 226 -20.34 -10.39 0.03
N PRO A 227 -20.40 -11.70 0.37
CA PRO A 227 -19.19 -12.52 0.55
C PRO A 227 -18.32 -12.66 -0.70
N SER A 228 -18.90 -12.48 -1.90
CA SER A 228 -18.18 -12.49 -3.18
C SER A 228 -17.13 -11.38 -3.29
N ILE A 229 -17.29 -10.28 -2.55
CA ILE A 229 -16.29 -9.20 -2.45
C ILE A 229 -14.96 -9.75 -1.95
N ILE A 230 -15.00 -10.58 -0.91
CA ILE A 230 -13.79 -11.14 -0.31
C ILE A 230 -13.14 -12.13 -1.25
N ALA A 231 -13.92 -13.02 -1.87
CA ALA A 231 -13.40 -13.96 -2.85
C ALA A 231 -12.63 -13.25 -3.97
N SER A 232 -13.21 -12.19 -4.56
CA SER A 232 -12.55 -11.39 -5.61
C SER A 232 -11.37 -10.54 -5.11
N GLY A 233 -11.44 -9.97 -3.90
CA GLY A 233 -10.36 -9.17 -3.32
C GLY A 233 -9.14 -10.01 -2.94
N THR A 234 -9.35 -11.22 -2.42
CA THR A 234 -8.27 -12.17 -2.11
C THR A 234 -7.68 -12.84 -3.35
N GLU A 235 -8.44 -12.93 -4.45
CA GLU A 235 -7.95 -13.44 -5.74
C GLU A 235 -7.13 -12.41 -6.53
N THR A 236 -7.32 -11.11 -6.25
CA THR A 236 -6.73 -10.02 -7.06
C THR A 236 -5.50 -9.38 -6.42
N ALA A 237 -5.46 -9.29 -5.09
CA ALA A 237 -4.31 -8.78 -4.35
C ALA A 237 -3.26 -9.87 -4.17
N ILE A 238 -2.03 -9.61 -4.61
CA ILE A 238 -0.88 -10.49 -4.37
C ILE A 238 0.12 -9.78 -3.46
N ILE A 239 1.03 -10.54 -2.88
CA ILE A 239 2.24 -9.97 -2.28
C ILE A 239 3.41 -10.57 -3.01
N PHE A 240 4.34 -9.74 -3.45
CA PHE A 240 5.55 -10.22 -4.10
C PHE A 240 6.80 -9.67 -3.43
N LEU A 241 7.86 -10.46 -3.52
CA LEU A 241 9.18 -10.18 -2.97
C LEU A 241 10.12 -9.84 -4.12
N ALA A 242 10.89 -8.77 -3.96
CA ALA A 242 11.96 -8.41 -4.87
C ALA A 242 13.30 -8.30 -4.13
N VAL A 243 14.36 -8.83 -4.73
CA VAL A 243 15.73 -8.68 -4.25
C VAL A 243 16.51 -7.86 -5.26
N LEU A 244 17.03 -6.73 -4.82
CA LEU A 244 17.79 -5.77 -5.62
C LEU A 244 19.23 -5.73 -5.13
N LYS A 245 20.19 -5.65 -6.05
CA LYS A 245 21.62 -5.47 -5.75
C LYS A 245 22.11 -4.13 -6.31
N ARG A 246 22.74 -3.31 -5.47
CA ARG A 246 23.35 -2.03 -5.86
C ARG A 246 24.52 -2.28 -6.81
N MET A 247 24.52 -1.59 -7.95
CA MET A 247 25.52 -1.70 -9.02
C MET A 247 26.64 -0.67 -8.92
#